data_AF-A0A955ZFS2-F1
#
_entry.id   AF-A0A955ZFS2-F1
#
_cell.length_a   1.000
_cell.length_b   1.000
_cell.length_c   1.000
_cell.angle_alpha   90.00
_cell.angle_beta   90.00
_cell.angle_gamma   90.00
#
_symmetry.space_group_name_H-M   'P 1'
#
loop_
_entity.id
_entity.type
_entity.pdbx_description
1 polymer ?
#
loop_
_entity_poly.entity_id
_entity_poly.type
_entity_poly.pdbx_seq_one_letter_code
_entity_poly.pdbx_strand_id
1 'polypeptide(L)'
;MTAWMIRPAAVLVLGTCVACGGTSNDVAGAGGSAGLAGAGGSAGSGLGGQPSGGSGGSFIDAGSTDAGPEGGSCPDGGIPGEPGCDCGKLEFAIDTKQSCAISLNTTVDGEGFIQLGGQSHRVFAMDRWGKGHVIAWCDATTLPELLDAFDVKGYLGQVKDPKVASFGDEYLCQPGKIPGHPLQSWVQYQGFDLPAKYKGNAAALAQDFDVVVFCGFRNNWPTDWSAEISDYVQTQGKGFLAVMDYEGVVQGADFTNMSKITGQAGIVFEPLNLAWAPSSTSVSIECVPDLPPPPR
;
A
#
# COMPACT_ATOMS: atom_id res chain seq x y z
N MET A 1 -58.83 5.64 -16.04
CA MET A 1 -58.83 4.16 -16.08
C MET A 1 -58.15 3.75 -17.36
N THR A 2 -56.85 3.46 -17.29
CA THR A 2 -56.04 3.13 -18.48
C THR A 2 -55.09 2.02 -18.05
N ALA A 3 -55.44 0.79 -18.44
CA ALA A 3 -54.70 -0.42 -18.12
C ALA A 3 -53.56 -0.62 -19.12
N TRP A 4 -52.34 -0.79 -18.60
CA TRP A 4 -51.17 -1.17 -19.39
C TRP A 4 -50.96 -2.69 -19.28
N MET A 5 -51.01 -3.36 -20.43
CA MET A 5 -50.67 -4.78 -20.60
C MET A 5 -49.16 -4.97 -20.48
N ILE A 6 -48.74 -5.87 -19.60
CA ILE A 6 -47.38 -6.42 -19.55
C ILE A 6 -47.40 -7.73 -20.38
N ARG A 7 -46.54 -7.83 -21.40
CA ARG A 7 -46.24 -9.08 -22.11
C ARG A 7 -44.95 -9.68 -21.52
N PRO A 8 -44.93 -10.97 -21.15
CA PRO A 8 -43.67 -11.65 -20.81
C PRO A 8 -42.98 -12.13 -22.09
N ALA A 9 -41.69 -11.79 -22.23
CA ALA A 9 -40.81 -12.39 -23.21
C ALA A 9 -40.22 -13.68 -22.63
N ALA A 10 -40.51 -14.80 -23.29
CA ALA A 10 -39.88 -16.09 -23.00
C ALA A 10 -38.44 -16.07 -23.52
N VAL A 11 -37.46 -16.32 -22.64
CA VAL A 11 -36.07 -16.56 -23.02
C VAL A 11 -35.87 -18.06 -23.15
N LEU A 12 -35.57 -18.48 -24.38
CA LEU A 12 -35.24 -19.84 -24.77
C LEU A 12 -33.78 -20.13 -24.37
N VAL A 13 -33.57 -21.04 -23.43
CA VAL A 13 -32.23 -21.57 -23.10
C VAL A 13 -31.99 -22.82 -23.95
N LEU A 14 -31.17 -22.67 -24.99
CA LEU A 14 -30.62 -23.78 -25.76
C LEU A 14 -29.25 -24.15 -25.17
N GLY A 15 -29.20 -25.33 -24.54
CA GLY A 15 -27.96 -25.96 -24.13
C GLY A 15 -27.27 -26.64 -25.30
N THR A 16 -25.94 -26.56 -25.32
CA THR A 16 -25.08 -27.49 -26.07
C THR A 16 -23.95 -27.95 -25.17
N CYS A 17 -24.01 -29.23 -24.81
CA CYS A 17 -22.89 -30.01 -24.32
C CYS A 17 -21.90 -30.25 -25.47
N VAL A 18 -20.60 -30.05 -25.23
CA VAL A 18 -19.54 -30.64 -26.05
C VAL A 18 -18.58 -31.38 -25.13
N ALA A 19 -18.34 -32.63 -25.51
CA ALA A 19 -17.64 -33.67 -24.80
C ALA A 19 -16.11 -33.55 -24.86
N CYS A 20 -15.49 -34.33 -23.97
CA CYS A 20 -14.07 -34.60 -23.83
C CYS A 20 -13.34 -35.02 -25.11
N GLY A 21 -12.05 -34.67 -25.19
CA GLY A 21 -11.09 -35.28 -26.10
C GLY A 21 -9.67 -34.81 -25.76
N GLY A 22 -8.92 -35.63 -25.02
CA GLY A 22 -7.49 -35.41 -24.81
C GLY A 22 -6.66 -36.01 -25.95
N THR A 23 -5.45 -35.49 -26.15
CA THR A 23 -4.26 -36.28 -26.51
C THR A 23 -3.00 -35.48 -26.22
N SER A 24 -2.08 -36.18 -25.56
CA SER A 24 -0.70 -35.85 -25.23
C SER A 24 0.14 -35.41 -26.43
N ASN A 25 1.10 -34.51 -26.19
CA ASN A 25 2.32 -34.36 -27.00
C ASN A 25 3.42 -33.76 -26.11
N ASP A 26 4.07 -34.61 -25.30
CA ASP A 26 5.35 -34.27 -24.70
C ASP A 26 6.45 -34.46 -25.76
N VAL A 27 7.01 -33.35 -26.20
CA VAL A 27 8.16 -33.31 -27.11
C VAL A 27 9.43 -33.54 -26.30
N ALA A 28 10.16 -34.57 -26.69
CA ALA A 28 11.47 -34.93 -26.20
C ALA A 28 12.47 -33.76 -26.28
N GLY A 29 12.95 -33.29 -25.14
CA GLY A 29 14.13 -32.45 -25.01
C GLY A 29 15.35 -33.31 -24.71
N ALA A 30 16.13 -33.65 -25.75
CA ALA A 30 17.46 -34.22 -25.63
C ALA A 30 18.50 -33.13 -25.91
N GLY A 31 19.50 -33.02 -25.04
CA GLY A 31 20.82 -32.48 -25.42
C GLY A 31 21.34 -31.37 -24.52
N GLY A 32 22.52 -31.60 -23.95
CA GLY A 32 23.48 -30.52 -23.72
C GLY A 32 24.10 -30.44 -22.33
N SER A 33 24.80 -31.49 -21.89
CA SER A 33 25.83 -31.37 -20.86
C SER A 33 27.09 -30.70 -21.44
N ALA A 34 27.51 -29.60 -20.84
CA ALA A 34 28.87 -29.07 -20.96
C ALA A 34 29.29 -28.49 -19.61
N GLY A 35 29.90 -29.34 -18.79
CA GLY A 35 30.74 -28.88 -17.69
C GLY A 35 32.07 -28.40 -18.25
N LEU A 36 32.52 -27.23 -17.80
CA LEU A 36 33.90 -26.78 -17.94
C LEU A 36 34.33 -26.09 -16.64
N ALA A 37 35.57 -26.40 -16.30
CA ALA A 37 36.22 -26.16 -15.03
C ALA A 37 36.52 -24.68 -14.77
N GLY A 38 36.52 -24.31 -13.49
CA GLY A 38 37.09 -23.07 -12.98
C GLY A 38 37.86 -23.35 -11.69
N ALA A 39 39.16 -23.63 -11.85
CA ALA A 39 40.12 -23.64 -10.76
C ALA A 39 40.89 -22.29 -10.74
N GLY A 40 41.19 -21.81 -9.54
CA GLY A 40 42.01 -20.63 -9.25
C GLY A 40 41.43 -19.91 -8.03
N GLY A 41 42.00 -20.05 -6.83
CA GLY A 41 43.22 -19.35 -6.39
C GLY A 41 42.82 -17.99 -5.81
N SER A 42 43.36 -17.42 -4.75
CA SER A 42 44.48 -17.77 -3.87
C SER A 42 44.26 -17.04 -2.54
N ALA A 43 45.02 -17.45 -1.53
CA ALA A 43 45.02 -16.86 -0.19
C ALA A 43 45.48 -15.39 -0.17
N GLY A 44 44.98 -14.64 0.81
CA GLY A 44 45.40 -13.28 1.11
C GLY A 44 45.27 -12.96 2.59
N SER A 45 46.25 -13.38 3.38
CA SER A 45 46.48 -12.97 4.77
C SER A 45 46.92 -11.51 4.83
N GLY A 46 46.37 -10.74 5.77
CA GLY A 46 46.81 -9.38 6.08
C GLY A 46 46.66 -9.08 7.57
N LEU A 47 47.73 -9.31 8.32
CA LEU A 47 47.93 -8.85 9.71
C LEU A 47 48.54 -7.44 9.70
N GLY A 48 48.20 -6.62 10.70
CA GLY A 48 48.92 -5.40 11.07
C GLY A 48 48.03 -4.16 10.99
N GLY A 49 48.00 -3.24 11.95
CA GLY A 49 48.77 -3.15 13.18
C GLY A 49 48.13 -2.13 14.12
N GLN A 50 48.46 -2.32 15.39
CA GLN A 50 48.13 -1.45 16.51
C GLN A 50 49.18 -0.33 16.57
N PRO A 51 48.77 0.92 16.86
CA PRO A 51 49.64 1.77 17.66
C PRO A 51 48.94 2.31 18.91
N SER A 52 49.73 2.30 19.96
CA SER A 52 49.53 2.86 21.28
C SER A 52 49.89 4.35 21.33
N GLY A 53 49.11 5.11 22.10
CA GLY A 53 49.62 6.19 22.96
C GLY A 53 49.48 7.62 22.46
N GLY A 54 48.91 8.49 23.31
CA GLY A 54 49.07 9.95 23.19
C GLY A 54 47.99 10.76 23.90
N SER A 55 48.26 11.13 25.16
CA SER A 55 47.49 12.10 25.94
C SER A 55 47.59 13.54 25.40
N GLY A 56 46.53 14.32 25.63
CA GLY A 56 46.63 15.75 25.94
C GLY A 56 46.11 16.70 24.86
N GLY A 57 45.08 17.47 25.20
CA GLY A 57 44.66 18.63 24.40
C GLY A 57 43.25 19.09 24.72
N SER A 58 43.16 20.29 25.28
CA SER A 58 41.95 20.93 25.78
C SER A 58 41.25 21.76 24.70
N PHE A 59 39.97 22.09 24.94
CA PHE A 59 39.11 23.08 24.26
C PHE A 59 38.49 22.68 22.90
N ILE A 60 37.15 22.53 22.86
CA ILE A 60 36.20 23.54 22.36
C ILE A 60 34.79 23.11 22.77
N ASP A 61 34.13 24.00 23.50
CA ASP A 61 32.69 24.07 23.70
C ASP A 61 32.03 24.48 22.37
N ALA A 62 31.15 23.62 21.86
CA ALA A 62 30.18 23.97 20.83
C ALA A 62 28.87 23.25 21.17
N GLY A 63 27.85 24.05 21.52
CA GLY A 63 26.49 23.63 21.81
C GLY A 63 25.96 22.60 20.81
N SER A 64 25.28 21.57 21.33
CA SER A 64 23.83 21.58 21.54
C SER A 64 23.07 21.34 20.24
N THR A 65 22.64 20.08 20.11
CA THR A 65 21.32 19.64 19.62
C THR A 65 20.83 20.18 18.29
N ASP A 66 21.03 19.40 17.22
CA ASP A 66 20.00 19.21 16.20
C ASP A 66 19.49 17.77 16.30
N ALA A 67 18.39 17.64 17.03
CA ALA A 67 17.58 16.44 17.07
C ALA A 67 17.02 16.19 15.66
N GLY A 68 17.10 14.95 15.20
CA GLY A 68 16.18 14.48 14.17
C GLY A 68 14.74 14.63 14.68
N PRO A 69 13.72 14.55 13.80
CA PRO A 69 12.34 14.58 14.25
C PRO A 69 12.05 13.25 14.95
N GLU A 70 12.44 13.16 16.22
CA GLU A 70 11.81 12.27 17.17
C GLU A 70 10.33 12.69 17.22
N GLY A 71 9.43 11.72 17.07
CA GLY A 71 7.99 11.94 17.09
C GLY A 71 7.61 12.80 18.29
N GLY A 72 7.33 14.08 18.01
CA GLY A 72 6.96 15.04 19.02
C GLY A 72 5.65 14.60 19.64
N SER A 73 5.72 14.02 20.83
CA SER A 73 4.57 13.92 21.72
C SER A 73 4.04 15.33 21.93
N CYS A 74 2.80 15.58 21.52
CA CYS A 74 2.14 16.86 21.71
C CYS A 74 2.22 17.21 23.20
N PRO A 75 2.81 18.34 23.60
CA PRO A 75 2.77 18.75 24.99
C PRO A 75 1.30 18.93 25.38
N ASP A 76 0.90 18.38 26.53
CA ASP A 76 -0.43 18.57 27.11
C ASP A 76 -0.76 20.08 27.15
N GLY A 77 -1.57 20.55 26.20
CA GLY A 77 -1.85 21.97 25.99
C GLY A 77 -1.42 22.56 24.64
N GLY A 78 -1.11 21.73 23.64
CA GLY A 78 -0.84 22.15 22.26
C GLY A 78 -1.84 23.20 21.74
N ILE A 79 -1.31 24.26 21.14
CA ILE A 79 -2.13 25.34 20.57
C ILE A 79 -2.87 24.76 19.36
N PRO A 80 -4.20 24.92 19.25
CA PRO A 80 -4.94 24.49 18.07
C PRO A 80 -4.32 25.07 16.80
N GLY A 81 -3.95 24.21 15.84
CA GLY A 81 -3.32 24.60 14.58
C GLY A 81 -1.79 24.48 14.49
N GLU A 82 -1.10 23.93 15.50
CA GLU A 82 0.27 23.44 15.31
C GLU A 82 0.23 22.06 14.59
N PRO A 83 0.90 21.90 13.44
CA PRO A 83 0.93 20.62 12.72
C PRO A 83 1.43 19.50 13.63
N GLY A 84 0.66 18.41 13.76
CA GLY A 84 0.98 17.29 14.65
C GLY A 84 0.45 17.37 16.09
N CYS A 85 -0.34 18.38 16.46
CA CYS A 85 -0.97 18.49 17.80
C CYS A 85 -2.49 18.26 17.81
N ASP A 86 -3.16 18.34 16.66
CA ASP A 86 -4.59 18.06 16.54
C ASP A 86 -4.80 16.56 16.30
N CYS A 87 -5.11 15.83 17.37
CA CYS A 87 -5.49 14.42 17.29
C CYS A 87 -7.00 14.30 17.05
N GLY A 88 -7.37 13.55 16.01
CA GLY A 88 -8.75 13.12 15.79
C GLY A 88 -8.97 11.68 16.24
N LYS A 89 -10.16 11.39 16.75
CA LYS A 89 -10.59 10.00 16.96
C LYS A 89 -10.98 9.38 15.62
N LEU A 90 -10.42 8.21 15.30
CA LEU A 90 -10.77 7.40 14.15
C LEU A 90 -11.44 6.11 14.61
N GLU A 91 -12.71 5.91 14.26
CA GLU A 91 -13.45 4.69 14.57
C GLU A 91 -14.25 4.24 13.35
N PHE A 92 -14.03 3.02 12.90
CA PHE A 92 -14.80 2.39 11.84
C PHE A 92 -14.78 0.87 11.93
N ALA A 93 -15.78 0.23 11.32
CA ALA A 93 -15.84 -1.21 11.14
C ALA A 93 -16.19 -1.55 9.68
N ILE A 94 -15.42 -2.44 9.07
CA ILE A 94 -15.60 -2.90 7.69
C ILE A 94 -15.56 -4.41 7.67
N ASP A 95 -16.61 -5.03 7.13
CA ASP A 95 -16.66 -6.48 6.96
C ASP A 95 -15.85 -6.90 5.73
N THR A 96 -14.72 -7.56 5.97
CA THR A 96 -13.90 -8.20 4.93
C THR A 96 -14.29 -9.67 4.78
N LYS A 97 -14.18 -10.19 3.56
CA LYS A 97 -14.36 -11.64 3.31
C LYS A 97 -13.04 -12.34 3.07
N GLN A 98 -12.06 -11.59 2.55
CA GLN A 98 -10.76 -12.06 2.14
C GLN A 98 -9.77 -10.92 2.30
N SER A 99 -8.61 -11.19 2.91
CA SER A 99 -7.64 -10.15 3.19
C SER A 99 -6.22 -10.70 3.12
N CYS A 100 -5.24 -9.83 2.86
CA CYS A 100 -3.84 -10.09 3.19
C CYS A 100 -3.54 -9.75 4.66
N ALA A 101 -2.29 -9.88 5.09
CA ALA A 101 -1.84 -9.40 6.40
C ALA A 101 -0.81 -8.27 6.25
N ILE A 102 -0.68 -7.46 7.31
CA ILE A 102 0.31 -6.40 7.42
C ILE A 102 1.18 -6.63 8.65
N SER A 103 2.48 -6.81 8.45
CA SER A 103 3.46 -6.69 9.53
C SER A 103 4.08 -5.30 9.57
N LEU A 104 4.54 -4.91 10.76
CA LEU A 104 5.12 -3.60 11.01
C LEU A 104 6.54 -3.76 11.56
N ASN A 105 7.46 -2.92 11.10
CA ASN A 105 8.80 -2.79 11.67
C ASN A 105 8.99 -1.46 12.45
N THR A 106 7.93 -0.65 12.52
CA THR A 106 7.84 0.62 13.22
C THR A 106 6.52 0.72 13.98
N THR A 107 6.39 1.71 14.86
CA THR A 107 5.10 2.15 15.38
C THR A 107 4.43 3.02 14.33
N VAL A 108 3.12 2.85 14.14
CA VAL A 108 2.32 3.63 13.18
C VAL A 108 1.24 4.43 13.90
N ASP A 109 0.72 5.48 13.24
CA ASP A 109 -0.33 6.34 13.77
C ASP A 109 -1.68 5.59 13.96
N GLY A 110 -1.93 4.54 13.18
CA GLY A 110 -3.16 3.75 13.30
C GLY A 110 -3.12 2.35 12.71
N GLU A 111 -3.87 1.43 13.32
CA GLU A 111 -3.91 0.01 12.93
C GLU A 111 -5.34 -0.55 13.00
N GLY A 112 -5.63 -1.55 12.16
CA GLY A 112 -6.89 -2.28 12.15
C GLY A 112 -6.70 -3.77 11.99
N PHE A 113 -7.50 -4.54 12.72
CA PHE A 113 -7.32 -5.98 12.85
C PHE A 113 -8.60 -6.76 12.54
N ILE A 114 -8.38 -7.99 12.06
CA ILE A 114 -9.39 -9.05 11.98
C ILE A 114 -9.03 -10.21 12.90
N GLN A 115 -10.04 -10.99 13.30
CA GLN A 115 -9.86 -12.20 14.12
C GLN A 115 -10.11 -13.45 13.27
N LEU A 116 -9.10 -14.30 13.16
CA LEU A 116 -9.15 -15.53 12.36
C LEU A 116 -8.53 -16.68 13.12
N GLY A 117 -9.27 -17.77 13.31
CA GLY A 117 -8.76 -18.95 14.02
C GLY A 117 -8.26 -18.66 15.45
N GLY A 118 -8.77 -17.59 16.08
CA GLY A 118 -8.30 -17.12 17.39
C GLY A 118 -7.01 -16.31 17.35
N GLN A 119 -6.53 -15.92 16.17
CA GLN A 119 -5.38 -15.05 15.96
C GLN A 119 -5.81 -13.70 15.41
N SER A 120 -5.13 -12.63 15.85
CA SER A 120 -5.33 -11.28 15.38
C SER A 120 -4.41 -11.00 14.19
N HIS A 121 -4.97 -10.59 13.05
CA HIS A 121 -4.21 -10.22 11.87
C HIS A 121 -4.46 -8.76 11.53
N ARG A 122 -3.40 -7.98 11.34
CA ARG A 122 -3.51 -6.58 10.93
C ARG A 122 -3.79 -6.52 9.43
N VAL A 123 -4.76 -5.71 9.04
CA VAL A 123 -5.20 -5.52 7.65
C VAL A 123 -5.29 -4.06 7.25
N PHE A 124 -5.10 -3.15 8.22
CA PHE A 124 -5.00 -1.71 8.03
C PHE A 124 -3.80 -1.19 8.81
N ALA A 125 -3.04 -0.29 8.19
CA ALA A 125 -2.06 0.53 8.85
C ALA A 125 -2.05 1.93 8.22
N MET A 126 -1.85 2.96 9.03
CA MET A 126 -1.68 4.33 8.56
C MET A 126 -0.56 4.99 9.34
N ASP A 127 0.28 5.75 8.66
CA ASP A 127 1.44 6.39 9.28
C ASP A 127 1.87 7.65 8.53
N ARG A 128 2.71 8.45 9.19
CA ARG A 128 3.51 9.49 8.55
C ARG A 128 4.79 8.89 7.99
N TRP A 129 5.13 9.24 6.76
CA TRP A 129 6.33 8.76 6.08
C TRP A 129 7.12 9.93 5.51
N GLY A 130 8.21 10.30 6.19
CA GLY A 130 8.95 11.52 5.90
C GLY A 130 8.06 12.76 6.09
N LYS A 131 7.82 13.52 5.01
CA LYS A 131 6.94 14.71 5.05
C LYS A 131 5.48 14.41 4.68
N GLY A 132 5.18 13.19 4.26
CA GLY A 132 3.86 12.80 3.75
C GLY A 132 3.19 11.75 4.61
N HIS A 133 2.14 11.15 4.07
CA HIS A 133 1.31 10.16 4.77
C HIS A 133 1.14 8.91 3.91
N VAL A 134 1.02 7.77 4.56
CA VAL A 134 0.78 6.48 3.92
C VAL A 134 -0.37 5.75 4.60
N ILE A 135 -1.22 5.13 3.81
CA ILE A 135 -2.19 4.13 4.27
C ILE A 135 -1.92 2.84 3.51
N ALA A 136 -1.95 1.74 4.24
CA ALA A 136 -1.92 0.39 3.70
C ALA A 136 -3.21 -0.34 4.04
N TRP A 137 -3.81 -0.94 3.02
CA TRP A 137 -5.08 -1.64 3.13
C TRP A 137 -5.02 -3.00 2.45
N CYS A 138 -5.43 -4.03 3.19
CA CYS A 138 -5.32 -5.43 2.80
C CYS A 138 -6.63 -6.06 2.32
N ASP A 139 -7.62 -5.28 1.86
CA ASP A 139 -8.81 -5.83 1.19
C ASP A 139 -9.25 -4.91 0.06
N ALA A 140 -8.73 -5.16 -1.13
CA ALA A 140 -9.06 -4.34 -2.29
C ALA A 140 -10.57 -4.34 -2.59
N THR A 141 -11.31 -5.41 -2.24
CA THR A 141 -12.75 -5.53 -2.52
C THR A 141 -13.62 -4.61 -1.69
N THR A 142 -13.13 -4.17 -0.54
CA THR A 142 -13.81 -3.23 0.35
C THR A 142 -13.14 -1.85 0.38
N LEU A 143 -12.40 -1.50 -0.67
CA LEU A 143 -11.76 -0.20 -0.80
C LEU A 143 -12.78 0.97 -0.74
N PRO A 144 -13.95 0.92 -1.41
CA PRO A 144 -14.94 2.00 -1.29
C PRO A 144 -15.44 2.20 0.13
N GLU A 145 -15.66 1.11 0.88
CA GLU A 145 -16.08 1.15 2.28
C GLU A 145 -15.01 1.83 3.15
N LEU A 146 -13.72 1.62 2.87
CA LEU A 146 -12.64 2.34 3.54
C LEU A 146 -12.67 3.84 3.21
N LEU A 147 -12.87 4.19 1.95
CA LEU A 147 -12.93 5.59 1.50
C LEU A 147 -14.15 6.34 2.05
N ASP A 148 -15.23 5.63 2.38
CA ASP A 148 -16.44 6.17 2.99
C ASP A 148 -16.38 6.17 4.53
N ALA A 149 -15.54 5.31 5.13
CA ALA A 149 -15.41 5.18 6.58
C ALA A 149 -14.82 6.41 7.26
N PHE A 150 -13.87 7.09 6.60
CA PHE A 150 -13.31 8.36 7.04
C PHE A 150 -12.73 9.13 5.85
N ASP A 151 -12.35 10.38 6.05
CA ASP A 151 -11.74 11.21 4.99
C ASP A 151 -10.28 10.81 4.72
N VAL A 152 -10.10 9.62 4.12
CA VAL A 152 -8.82 9.06 3.63
C VAL A 152 -8.10 10.06 2.74
N LYS A 153 -8.86 10.75 1.89
CA LYS A 153 -8.34 11.74 0.95
C LYS A 153 -7.75 12.95 1.69
N GLY A 154 -8.46 13.48 2.68
CA GLY A 154 -8.00 14.58 3.51
C GLY A 154 -6.76 14.20 4.32
N TYR A 155 -6.77 13.03 4.96
CA TYR A 155 -5.61 12.54 5.72
C TYR A 155 -4.37 12.38 4.84
N LEU A 156 -4.49 11.80 3.65
CA LEU A 156 -3.35 11.61 2.75
C LEU A 156 -2.91 12.90 2.07
N GLY A 157 -3.84 13.78 1.70
CA GLY A 157 -3.55 14.95 0.89
C GLY A 157 -3.08 16.18 1.67
N GLN A 158 -3.53 16.34 2.93
CA GLN A 158 -3.20 17.47 3.82
C GLN A 158 -3.37 18.85 3.17
N VAL A 159 -4.25 18.96 2.18
CA VAL A 159 -4.59 20.19 1.48
C VAL A 159 -6.10 20.27 1.28
N LYS A 160 -6.59 21.47 1.02
CA LYS A 160 -7.98 21.67 0.61
C LYS A 160 -8.18 21.10 -0.80
N ASP A 161 -9.18 20.23 -0.95
CA ASP A 161 -9.55 19.58 -2.21
C ASP A 161 -8.39 18.83 -2.92
N PRO A 162 -7.78 17.79 -2.30
CA PRO A 162 -6.63 17.09 -2.87
C PRO A 162 -6.88 16.53 -4.28
N LYS A 163 -5.90 16.64 -5.17
CA LYS A 163 -5.92 15.96 -6.47
C LYS A 163 -5.46 14.53 -6.31
N VAL A 164 -6.28 13.57 -6.76
CA VAL A 164 -5.99 12.15 -6.55
C VAL A 164 -5.81 11.44 -7.87
N ALA A 165 -4.68 10.75 -8.01
CA ALA A 165 -4.45 9.79 -9.08
C ALA A 165 -4.60 8.36 -8.58
N SER A 166 -5.01 7.45 -9.46
CA SER A 166 -4.91 6.02 -9.24
C SER A 166 -4.18 5.34 -10.39
N PHE A 167 -3.48 4.25 -10.11
CA PHE A 167 -2.88 3.39 -11.13
C PHE A 167 -2.80 1.94 -10.64
N GLY A 168 -2.53 1.01 -11.56
CA GLY A 168 -2.57 -0.43 -11.30
C GLY A 168 -3.83 -1.10 -11.88
N ASP A 169 -4.31 -2.15 -11.21
CA ASP A 169 -5.43 -2.96 -11.69
C ASP A 169 -6.68 -2.12 -12.01
N GLU A 170 -7.11 -2.10 -13.27
CA GLU A 170 -8.23 -1.25 -13.70
C GLU A 170 -9.55 -1.60 -13.01
N TYR A 171 -9.75 -2.86 -12.60
CA TYR A 171 -11.05 -3.26 -12.07
C TYR A 171 -11.33 -2.57 -10.74
N LEU A 172 -10.36 -2.38 -9.85
CA LEU A 172 -10.57 -1.54 -8.64
C LEU A 172 -10.04 -0.12 -8.78
N CYS A 173 -8.96 0.11 -9.52
CA CYS A 173 -8.34 1.43 -9.60
C CYS A 173 -8.95 2.37 -10.66
N GLN A 174 -9.86 1.90 -11.52
CA GLN A 174 -10.56 2.78 -12.47
C GLN A 174 -11.94 3.20 -11.93
N PRO A 175 -12.19 4.51 -11.76
CA PRO A 175 -13.51 5.01 -11.41
C PRO A 175 -14.60 4.53 -12.37
N GLY A 176 -15.73 4.09 -11.81
CA GLY A 176 -16.88 3.61 -12.56
C GLY A 176 -16.76 2.19 -13.13
N LYS A 177 -15.66 1.48 -12.91
CA LYS A 177 -15.44 0.15 -13.50
C LYS A 177 -16.26 -0.95 -12.80
N ILE A 178 -16.41 -0.90 -11.48
CA ILE A 178 -17.27 -1.82 -10.71
C ILE A 178 -18.63 -1.17 -10.47
N PRO A 179 -19.73 -1.79 -10.93
CA PRO A 179 -21.06 -1.35 -10.56
C PRO A 179 -21.28 -1.41 -9.04
N GLY A 180 -21.68 -0.29 -8.43
CA GLY A 180 -22.03 -0.21 -7.02
C GLY A 180 -20.86 0.02 -6.05
N HIS A 181 -19.62 -0.19 -6.50
CA HIS A 181 -18.40 -0.03 -5.69
C HIS A 181 -17.25 0.66 -6.47
N PRO A 182 -17.50 1.73 -7.25
CA PRO A 182 -16.42 2.37 -8.00
C PRO A 182 -15.53 3.20 -7.08
N LEU A 183 -14.22 3.28 -7.41
CA LEU A 183 -13.46 4.44 -6.98
C LEU A 183 -14.20 5.71 -7.37
N GLN A 184 -14.15 6.69 -6.47
CA GLN A 184 -14.91 7.91 -6.60
C GLN A 184 -14.51 8.68 -7.87
N SER A 185 -15.49 9.34 -8.50
CA SER A 185 -15.29 10.04 -9.78
C SER A 185 -14.26 11.19 -9.76
N TRP A 186 -13.86 11.64 -8.57
CA TRP A 186 -12.81 12.65 -8.38
C TRP A 186 -11.38 12.07 -8.46
N VAL A 187 -11.22 10.75 -8.57
CA VAL A 187 -9.92 10.10 -8.81
C VAL A 187 -9.62 10.07 -10.31
N GLN A 188 -8.39 10.38 -10.70
CA GLN A 188 -7.94 10.29 -12.09
C GLN A 188 -7.12 9.01 -12.31
N TYR A 189 -7.70 8.03 -12.99
CA TYR A 189 -6.97 6.80 -13.36
C TYR A 189 -5.91 7.10 -14.43
N GLN A 190 -4.66 6.76 -14.12
CA GLN A 190 -3.49 6.99 -14.97
C GLN A 190 -3.16 5.81 -15.88
N GLY A 191 -3.86 4.68 -15.70
CA GLY A 191 -3.58 3.43 -16.40
C GLY A 191 -2.99 2.36 -15.49
N PHE A 192 -2.54 1.28 -16.12
CA PHE A 192 -2.03 0.11 -15.42
C PHE A 192 -0.66 0.34 -14.75
N ASP A 193 0.11 1.29 -15.29
CA ASP A 193 1.45 1.63 -14.85
C ASP A 193 1.55 3.15 -14.68
N LEU A 194 2.57 3.61 -13.95
CA LEU A 194 2.83 5.03 -13.77
C LEU A 194 3.22 5.65 -15.13
N PRO A 195 2.56 6.74 -15.58
CA PRO A 195 2.89 7.40 -16.84
C PRO A 195 4.38 7.76 -16.94
N ALA A 196 4.94 7.63 -18.15
CA ALA A 196 6.36 7.83 -18.41
C ALA A 196 6.90 9.20 -17.94
N LYS A 197 6.07 10.25 -17.91
CA LYS A 197 6.46 11.59 -17.42
C LYS A 197 6.78 11.63 -15.91
N TYR A 198 6.32 10.64 -15.15
CA TYR A 198 6.51 10.56 -13.69
C TYR A 198 7.57 9.54 -13.26
N LYS A 199 7.92 8.59 -14.13
CA LYS A 199 9.01 7.65 -13.87
C LYS A 199 10.35 8.42 -13.77
N GLY A 200 11.10 8.17 -12.72
CA GLY A 200 12.27 8.95 -12.30
C GLY A 200 11.99 10.38 -11.82
N ASN A 201 10.72 10.80 -11.66
CA ASN A 201 10.37 12.19 -11.42
C ASN A 201 9.20 12.37 -10.44
N ALA A 202 9.48 12.12 -9.16
CA ALA A 202 8.54 12.33 -8.06
C ALA A 202 8.01 13.77 -7.98
N ALA A 203 8.82 14.78 -8.35
CA ALA A 203 8.42 16.18 -8.31
C ALA A 203 7.33 16.50 -9.36
N ALA A 204 7.45 15.95 -10.58
CA ALA A 204 6.39 16.08 -11.59
C ALA A 204 5.09 15.41 -11.14
N LEU A 205 5.19 14.26 -10.45
CA LEU A 205 4.02 13.60 -9.89
C LEU A 205 3.36 14.46 -8.80
N ALA A 206 4.15 15.02 -7.89
CA ALA A 206 3.71 15.91 -6.81
C ALA A 206 3.17 17.27 -7.29
N GLN A 207 3.55 17.72 -8.48
CA GLN A 207 2.99 18.91 -9.11
C GLN A 207 1.55 18.68 -9.60
N ASP A 208 1.29 17.47 -10.10
CA ASP A 208 0.00 17.12 -10.70
C ASP A 208 -0.99 16.54 -9.67
N PHE A 209 -0.49 15.81 -8.66
CA PHE A 209 -1.30 15.10 -7.67
C PHE A 209 -0.82 15.31 -6.24
N ASP A 210 -1.77 15.26 -5.31
CA ASP A 210 -1.55 15.33 -3.87
C ASP A 210 -1.62 13.94 -3.23
N VAL A 211 -2.42 13.04 -3.81
CA VAL A 211 -2.57 11.66 -3.36
C VAL A 211 -2.46 10.71 -4.55
N VAL A 212 -1.76 9.60 -4.33
CA VAL A 212 -1.65 8.51 -5.29
C VAL A 212 -2.16 7.23 -4.66
N VAL A 213 -3.10 6.57 -5.34
CA VAL A 213 -3.64 5.26 -4.96
C VAL A 213 -3.04 4.20 -5.89
N PHE A 214 -2.50 3.13 -5.32
CA PHE A 214 -1.99 2.01 -6.10
C PHE A 214 -2.72 0.71 -5.76
N CYS A 215 -3.30 0.08 -6.78
CA CYS A 215 -3.99 -1.20 -6.71
C CYS A 215 -3.11 -2.33 -7.27
N GLY A 216 -2.33 -2.98 -6.41
CA GLY A 216 -1.23 -3.87 -6.80
C GLY A 216 -1.58 -5.36 -6.93
N PHE A 217 -2.69 -5.73 -7.59
CA PHE A 217 -3.16 -7.13 -7.61
C PHE A 217 -3.66 -7.60 -9.00
N ARG A 218 -3.91 -8.92 -9.16
CA ARG A 218 -4.34 -9.66 -10.38
C ARG A 218 -3.39 -9.70 -11.59
N ASN A 219 -2.59 -8.67 -11.77
CA ASN A 219 -1.78 -8.50 -12.98
C ASN A 219 -0.34 -8.19 -12.59
N ASN A 220 0.64 -8.69 -13.35
CA ASN A 220 2.04 -8.32 -13.15
C ASN A 220 2.23 -6.83 -13.42
N TRP A 221 2.71 -6.08 -12.43
CA TRP A 221 2.96 -4.65 -12.54
C TRP A 221 4.46 -4.32 -12.49
N PRO A 222 4.92 -3.30 -13.25
CA PRO A 222 6.31 -2.86 -13.19
C PRO A 222 6.66 -2.30 -11.82
N THR A 223 7.88 -2.54 -11.33
CA THR A 223 8.35 -2.03 -10.02
C THR A 223 9.43 -0.97 -10.18
N ASP A 224 9.64 -0.47 -11.39
CA ASP A 224 10.69 0.51 -11.71
C ASP A 224 10.42 1.89 -11.13
N TRP A 225 9.21 2.13 -10.59
CA TRP A 225 8.78 3.39 -9.99
C TRP A 225 8.77 3.39 -8.44
N SER A 226 9.20 2.30 -7.77
CA SER A 226 9.09 2.20 -6.31
C SER A 226 9.88 3.29 -5.56
N ALA A 227 11.04 3.68 -6.09
CA ALA A 227 11.86 4.75 -5.51
C ALA A 227 11.16 6.12 -5.67
N GLU A 228 10.46 6.32 -6.78
CA GLU A 228 9.75 7.53 -7.12
C GLU A 228 8.53 7.74 -6.22
N ILE A 229 7.79 6.68 -5.90
CA ILE A 229 6.69 6.76 -4.93
C ILE A 229 7.25 7.05 -3.53
N SER A 230 8.37 6.43 -3.18
CA SER A 230 9.06 6.74 -1.93
C SER A 230 9.47 8.21 -1.83
N ASP A 231 10.09 8.78 -2.87
CA ASP A 231 10.47 10.20 -2.92
C ASP A 231 9.25 11.14 -2.96
N TYR A 232 8.17 10.74 -3.64
CA TYR A 232 6.90 11.46 -3.69
C TYR A 232 6.29 11.63 -2.29
N VAL A 233 6.30 10.59 -1.47
CA VAL A 233 5.80 10.68 -0.09
C VAL A 233 6.81 11.38 0.82
N GLN A 234 8.03 10.83 0.93
CA GLN A 234 9.01 11.27 1.93
C GLN A 234 9.52 12.69 1.68
N THR A 235 9.83 13.01 0.42
CA THR A 235 10.51 14.26 0.08
C THR A 235 9.53 15.34 -0.35
N GLN A 236 8.50 14.98 -1.13
CA GLN A 236 7.50 15.93 -1.63
C GLN A 236 6.31 16.14 -0.68
N GLY A 237 6.17 15.31 0.36
CA GLY A 237 5.14 15.46 1.39
C GLY A 237 3.73 15.16 0.89
N LYS A 238 3.60 14.16 0.02
CA LYS A 238 2.32 13.77 -0.57
C LYS A 238 1.80 12.46 0.02
N GLY A 239 0.55 12.12 -0.29
CA GLY A 239 -0.12 10.95 0.25
C GLY A 239 -0.05 9.71 -0.65
N PHE A 240 0.16 8.53 -0.06
CA PHE A 240 0.12 7.25 -0.77
C PHE A 240 -0.86 6.25 -0.13
N LEU A 241 -1.75 5.68 -0.93
CA LEU A 241 -2.64 4.59 -0.53
C LEU A 241 -2.22 3.30 -1.24
N ALA A 242 -1.61 2.38 -0.50
CA ALA A 242 -1.23 1.05 -0.97
C ALA A 242 -2.38 0.07 -0.74
N VAL A 243 -2.93 -0.49 -1.82
CA VAL A 243 -4.04 -1.44 -1.76
C VAL A 243 -3.58 -2.79 -2.30
N MET A 244 -3.72 -3.82 -1.46
CA MET A 244 -3.43 -5.22 -1.78
C MET A 244 -4.65 -6.10 -1.51
N ASP A 245 -4.58 -7.33 -2.02
CA ASP A 245 -5.63 -8.33 -1.88
C ASP A 245 -5.04 -9.67 -1.35
N TYR A 246 -5.89 -10.64 -1.05
CA TYR A 246 -5.51 -11.91 -0.42
C TYR A 246 -4.69 -12.86 -1.32
N GLU A 247 -4.07 -13.85 -0.68
CA GLU A 247 -3.34 -14.93 -1.34
C GLU A 247 -4.32 -15.84 -2.12
N GLY A 248 -4.30 -15.76 -3.45
CA GLY A 248 -5.23 -16.45 -4.36
C GLY A 248 -5.67 -15.58 -5.53
N VAL A 249 -5.67 -14.26 -5.33
CA VAL A 249 -5.79 -13.25 -6.39
C VAL A 249 -4.44 -12.60 -6.68
N VAL A 250 -3.56 -12.60 -5.66
CA VAL A 250 -2.22 -12.01 -5.65
C VAL A 250 -1.17 -13.11 -5.58
N GLN A 251 -0.03 -12.92 -6.24
CA GLN A 251 1.13 -13.83 -6.18
C GLN A 251 2.14 -13.37 -5.11
N GLY A 252 2.96 -14.30 -4.60
CA GLY A 252 4.01 -13.99 -3.61
C GLY A 252 4.95 -12.83 -4.01
N ALA A 253 5.21 -12.69 -5.31
CA ALA A 253 6.04 -11.61 -5.85
C ALA A 253 5.40 -10.22 -5.67
N ASP A 254 4.07 -10.12 -5.74
CA ASP A 254 3.35 -8.86 -5.60
C ASP A 254 3.44 -8.32 -4.16
N PHE A 255 3.32 -9.20 -3.15
CA PHE A 255 3.54 -8.84 -1.75
C PHE A 255 4.96 -8.32 -1.51
N THR A 256 5.95 -9.01 -2.10
CA THR A 256 7.36 -8.58 -2.04
C THR A 256 7.54 -7.21 -2.69
N ASN A 257 6.90 -6.97 -3.83
CA ASN A 257 7.03 -5.73 -4.57
C ASN A 257 6.32 -4.56 -3.89
N MET A 258 5.12 -4.76 -3.35
CA MET A 258 4.43 -3.74 -2.57
C MET A 258 5.24 -3.37 -1.33
N SER A 259 5.79 -4.38 -0.64
CA SER A 259 6.64 -4.17 0.54
C SER A 259 7.96 -3.46 0.23
N LYS A 260 8.46 -3.47 -1.02
CA LYS A 260 9.60 -2.62 -1.41
C LYS A 260 9.25 -1.13 -1.39
N ILE A 261 7.99 -0.79 -1.67
CA ILE A 261 7.49 0.58 -1.67
C ILE A 261 7.24 1.01 -0.22
N THR A 262 6.42 0.25 0.50
CA THR A 262 5.94 0.64 1.84
C THR A 262 6.89 0.26 2.98
N GLY A 263 7.88 -0.61 2.72
CA GLY A 263 8.79 -1.11 3.76
C GLY A 263 9.68 -0.03 4.38
N GLN A 264 9.91 1.08 3.67
CA GLN A 264 10.61 2.25 4.23
C GLN A 264 9.73 3.06 5.20
N ALA A 265 8.41 2.99 5.05
CA ALA A 265 7.45 3.44 6.06
C ALA A 265 7.21 2.38 7.15
N GLY A 266 7.95 1.28 7.08
CA GLY A 266 7.85 0.18 8.03
C GLY A 266 6.63 -0.71 7.91
N ILE A 267 5.91 -0.63 6.80
CA ILE A 267 4.73 -1.43 6.51
C ILE A 267 5.10 -2.53 5.51
N VAL A 268 4.85 -3.78 5.87
CA VAL A 268 5.15 -4.97 5.06
C VAL A 268 3.88 -5.75 4.82
N PHE A 269 3.57 -6.02 3.55
CA PHE A 269 2.43 -6.84 3.16
C PHE A 269 2.82 -8.32 3.11
N GLU A 270 1.97 -9.16 3.70
CA GLU A 270 2.20 -10.59 3.85
C GLU A 270 1.04 -11.39 3.23
N PRO A 271 1.34 -12.53 2.61
CA PRO A 271 0.29 -13.43 2.15
C PRO A 271 -0.52 -13.93 3.34
N LEU A 272 -1.83 -13.84 3.21
CA LEU A 272 -2.78 -14.46 4.12
C LEU A 272 -3.85 -15.15 3.27
N ASN A 273 -4.03 -16.45 3.49
CA ASN A 273 -5.03 -17.24 2.81
C ASN A 273 -6.23 -17.46 3.73
N LEU A 274 -7.37 -16.87 3.38
CA LEU A 274 -8.60 -17.01 4.14
C LEU A 274 -9.47 -18.12 3.55
N ALA A 275 -9.95 -19.02 4.41
CA ALA A 275 -11.16 -19.77 4.10
C ALA A 275 -12.26 -18.73 3.92
N TRP A 276 -12.91 -18.67 2.75
CA TRP A 276 -13.98 -17.73 2.38
C TRP A 276 -15.07 -17.61 3.46
N ALA A 277 -14.83 -16.80 4.48
CA ALA A 277 -15.68 -16.62 5.63
C ALA A 277 -15.62 -15.14 6.02
N PRO A 278 -16.77 -14.52 6.31
CA PRO A 278 -16.80 -13.12 6.70
C PRO A 278 -16.03 -12.91 8.01
N SER A 279 -15.19 -11.88 8.04
CA SER A 279 -14.52 -11.38 9.23
C SER A 279 -14.66 -9.85 9.26
N SER A 280 -14.91 -9.28 10.44
CA SER A 280 -15.02 -7.83 10.57
C SER A 280 -13.66 -7.24 10.95
N THR A 281 -13.22 -6.24 10.21
CA THR A 281 -12.12 -5.36 10.60
C THR A 281 -12.69 -4.24 11.43
N SER A 282 -12.23 -4.08 12.67
CA SER A 282 -12.56 -2.92 13.50
C SER A 282 -11.31 -2.08 13.75
N VAL A 283 -11.41 -0.78 13.49
CA VAL A 283 -10.43 0.24 13.85
C VAL A 283 -11.06 1.14 14.90
N SER A 284 -10.36 1.34 16.02
CA SER A 284 -10.75 2.30 17.06
C SER A 284 -9.48 2.90 17.64
N ILE A 285 -9.14 4.11 17.21
CA ILE A 285 -7.95 4.84 17.61
C ILE A 285 -8.39 6.19 18.17
N GLU A 286 -8.03 6.46 19.42
CA GLU A 286 -8.46 7.68 20.11
C GLU A 286 -7.71 8.94 19.63
N CYS A 287 -6.50 8.78 19.08
CA CYS A 287 -5.62 9.89 18.70
C CYS A 287 -4.88 9.53 17.41
N VAL A 288 -5.41 9.97 16.27
CA VAL A 288 -4.75 9.95 14.97
C VAL A 288 -4.30 11.38 14.65
N PRO A 289 -2.99 11.65 14.57
CA PRO A 289 -2.49 12.97 14.17
C PRO A 289 -2.96 13.34 12.76
N ASP A 290 -3.21 14.63 12.54
CA ASP A 290 -3.55 15.20 11.23
C ASP A 290 -4.83 14.60 10.59
N LEU A 291 -5.66 13.93 11.40
CA LEU A 291 -6.93 13.39 10.94
C LEU A 291 -7.88 14.56 10.65
N PRO A 292 -8.36 14.71 9.40
CA PRO A 292 -9.33 15.74 9.10
C PRO A 292 -10.61 15.51 9.92
N PRO A 293 -11.34 16.58 10.28
CA PRO A 293 -12.63 16.44 10.93
C PRO A 293 -13.58 15.62 10.03
N PRO A 294 -14.53 14.87 10.62
CA PRO A 294 -15.47 14.07 9.83
C PRO A 294 -16.19 14.93 8.77
N PRO A 295 -16.42 14.40 7.55
CA PRO A 295 -17.22 15.09 6.56
C PRO A 295 -18.61 15.40 7.15
N ARG A 296 -19.04 16.67 7.02
CA ARG A 296 -20.33 17.16 7.54
C ARG A 296 -21.50 16.78 6.66
#